data_AF-A0A2C6KE42-F1
#
_entry.id   AF-A0A2C6KE42-F1
#
_cell.length_a   1.000
_cell.length_b   1.000
_cell.length_c   1.000
_cell.angle_alpha   90.00
_cell.angle_beta   90.00
_cell.angle_gamma   90.00
#
_symmetry.space_group_name_H-M   'P 1'
#
loop_
_entity.id
_entity.type
_entity.pdbx_description
1 polymer ?
#
loop_
_entity_poly.entity_id
_entity_poly.type
_entity_poly.pdbx_seq_one_letter_code
_entity_poly.pdbx_strand_id
1 'polypeptide(L)'
;GGRQELREEQKLEVKEAFDLFDTDKTGKIDYHELKVAMRALGFEVKKAQVVDLMREYDKQSTGYIQYDDFLEISKQITHRETPRDHSLAPSSSSFLSLSP
;
A
#
# COMPACT_ATOMS: atom_id res chain seq x y z
N GLY A 1 8.68 -12.46 -15.37
CA GLY A 1 7.89 -11.91 -14.26
C GLY A 1 7.61 -10.47 -14.56
N GLY A 2 6.37 -10.13 -14.94
CA GLY A 2 6.01 -8.76 -15.28
C GLY A 2 6.02 -7.90 -14.03
N ARG A 3 6.90 -6.90 -13.98
CA ARG A 3 6.77 -5.79 -13.03
C ARG A 3 5.45 -5.13 -13.37
N GLN A 4 4.40 -5.36 -12.58
CA GLN A 4 3.16 -4.63 -12.77
C GLN A 4 3.38 -3.20 -12.30
N GLU A 5 3.15 -2.26 -13.21
CA GLU A 5 3.15 -0.85 -12.91
C GLU A 5 1.86 -0.51 -12.17
N LEU A 6 1.96 0.26 -11.09
CA LEU A 6 0.78 0.75 -10.37
C LEU A 6 -0.04 1.61 -11.33
N ARG A 7 -1.36 1.46 -11.34
CA ARG A 7 -2.24 2.39 -12.05
C ARG A 7 -2.14 3.78 -11.43
N GLU A 8 -2.43 4.83 -12.20
CA GLU A 8 -2.34 6.22 -11.73
C GLU A 8 -3.19 6.46 -10.47
N GLU A 9 -4.37 5.84 -10.39
CA GLU A 9 -5.22 5.83 -9.19
C GLU A 9 -4.49 5.26 -7.96
N GLN A 10 -3.80 4.13 -8.11
CA GLN A 10 -3.07 3.47 -7.02
C GLN A 10 -1.82 4.26 -6.63
N LYS A 11 -1.13 4.88 -7.60
CA LYS A 11 -0.01 5.77 -7.31
C LYS A 11 -0.46 6.98 -6.49
N LEU A 12 -1.66 7.50 -6.76
CA LEU A 12 -2.24 8.59 -5.98
C LEU A 12 -2.54 8.15 -4.55
N GLU A 13 -3.22 7.01 -4.37
CA GLU A 13 -3.49 6.46 -3.03
C GLU A 13 -2.22 6.21 -2.23
N VAL A 14 -1.18 5.66 -2.88
CA VAL A 14 0.13 5.42 -2.25
C VAL A 14 0.82 6.73 -1.89
N LYS A 15 0.69 7.76 -2.73
CA LYS A 15 1.22 9.09 -2.45
C LYS A 15 0.50 9.77 -1.29
N GLU A 16 -0.83 9.72 -1.25
CA GLU A 16 -1.61 10.29 -0.14
C GLU A 16 -1.29 9.59 1.18
N ALA A 17 -1.13 8.26 1.15
CA ALA A 17 -0.63 7.52 2.29
C ALA A 17 0.76 8.04 2.70
N PHE A 18 1.72 8.11 1.78
CA PHE A 18 3.08 8.59 2.06
C PHE A 18 3.10 9.99 2.68
N ASP A 19 2.33 10.95 2.14
CA ASP A 19 2.18 12.30 2.67
C ASP A 19 1.57 12.31 4.09
N LEU A 20 0.78 11.30 4.46
CA LEU A 20 0.27 11.14 5.83
C LEU A 20 1.35 10.65 6.80
N PHE A 21 2.33 9.88 6.31
CA PHE A 21 3.46 9.40 7.10
C PHE A 21 4.56 10.48 7.24
N ASP A 22 4.92 11.18 6.16
CA ASP A 22 5.95 12.23 6.10
C ASP A 22 5.40 13.59 6.59
N THR A 23 5.18 13.70 7.89
CA THR A 23 4.54 14.87 8.51
C THR A 23 5.34 16.15 8.35
N ASP A 24 6.67 16.05 8.29
CA ASP A 24 7.56 17.20 8.12
C ASP A 24 7.84 17.53 6.64
N LYS A 25 7.24 16.78 5.70
CA LYS A 25 7.35 16.96 4.23
C LYS A 25 8.79 16.96 3.74
N THR A 26 9.59 16.06 4.29
CA THR A 26 11.00 15.92 3.94
C THR A 26 11.22 15.08 2.67
N GLY A 27 10.16 14.46 2.15
CA GLY A 27 10.18 13.55 1.01
C GLY A 27 10.66 12.13 1.36
N LYS A 28 10.77 11.84 2.66
CA LYS A 28 11.28 10.58 3.21
C LYS A 28 10.66 10.36 4.58
N ILE A 29 10.39 9.11 4.94
CA ILE A 29 9.82 8.75 6.24
C ILE A 29 10.95 8.28 7.15
N ASP A 30 11.09 8.93 8.29
CA ASP A 30 12.03 8.51 9.32
C ASP A 30 11.41 7.53 10.34
N TYR A 31 12.24 7.02 11.26
CA TYR A 31 11.82 6.10 12.30
C TYR A 31 10.69 6.67 13.20
N HIS A 32 10.74 7.95 13.54
CA HIS A 32 9.73 8.59 14.39
C HIS A 32 8.42 8.75 13.63
N GLU A 33 8.47 9.22 12.40
CA GLU A 33 7.32 9.39 11.51
C GLU A 33 6.60 8.05 11.30
N LEU A 34 7.33 6.98 10.96
CA LEU A 34 6.76 5.64 10.84
C LEU A 34 6.10 5.19 12.14
N LYS A 35 6.77 5.38 13.29
CA LYS A 35 6.23 5.00 14.60
C LYS A 35 4.96 5.79 14.96
N VAL A 36 4.94 7.09 14.68
CA VAL A 36 3.78 7.95 14.96
C VAL A 36 2.61 7.54 14.10
N ALA A 37 2.83 7.32 12.81
CA ALA A 37 1.78 6.92 11.90
C ALA A 37 1.19 5.54 12.23
N MET A 38 2.02 4.56 12.60
CA MET A 38 1.51 3.26 13.06
C MET A 38 0.63 3.39 14.31
N ARG A 39 0.97 4.30 15.23
CA ARG A 39 0.12 4.62 16.38
C ARG A 39 -1.16 5.35 15.98
N ALA A 40 -1.09 6.25 15.01
CA ALA A 40 -2.27 6.97 14.48
C ALA A 40 -3.27 6.01 13.81
N LEU A 41 -2.79 4.92 13.22
CA LEU A 41 -3.59 3.83 12.68
C LEU A 41 -4.11 2.86 13.76
N GLY A 42 -3.80 3.10 15.04
CA GLY A 42 -4.28 2.29 16.17
C GLY A 42 -3.39 1.11 16.56
N PHE A 43 -2.20 0.97 15.98
CA PHE A 43 -1.26 -0.10 16.32
C PHE A 43 -0.32 0.31 17.46
N GLU A 44 -0.17 -0.56 18.47
CA GLU A 44 0.84 -0.40 19.51
C GLU A 44 2.16 -1.06 19.09
N VAL A 45 3.04 -0.26 18.50
CA VAL A 45 4.34 -0.74 18.02
C VAL A 45 5.49 -0.45 18.98
N LYS A 46 6.37 -1.46 19.17
CA LYS A 46 7.60 -1.36 19.96
C LYS A 46 8.77 -0.88 19.10
N LYS A 47 9.79 -0.27 19.74
CA LYS A 47 11.01 0.20 19.06
C LYS A 47 11.64 -0.86 18.16
N ALA A 48 11.77 -2.10 18.65
CA ALA A 48 12.36 -3.20 17.88
C ALA A 48 11.57 -3.47 16.59
N GLN A 49 10.23 -3.50 16.67
CA GLN A 49 9.38 -3.75 15.51
C GLN A 49 9.49 -2.64 14.46
N VAL A 50 9.54 -1.37 14.88
CA VAL A 50 9.74 -0.25 13.95
C VAL A 50 11.12 -0.35 13.28
N VAL A 51 12.15 -0.76 14.02
CA VAL A 51 13.49 -0.98 13.44
C VAL A 51 13.49 -2.15 12.44
N ASP A 52 12.81 -3.25 12.75
CA ASP A 52 12.65 -4.37 11.82
C ASP A 52 11.90 -3.94 10.55
N LEU A 53 10.83 -3.17 10.68
CA LEU A 53 10.09 -2.61 9.52
C LEU A 53 10.98 -1.67 8.70
N MET A 54 11.72 -0.77 9.34
CA MET A 54 12.67 0.09 8.65
C MET A 54 13.69 -0.76 7.88
N ARG A 55 14.25 -1.82 8.46
CA ARG A 55 15.21 -2.70 7.78
C ARG A 55 14.61 -3.50 6.64
N GLU A 56 13.35 -3.90 6.77
CA GLU A 56 12.64 -4.63 5.73
C GLU A 56 12.38 -3.76 4.49
N TYR A 57 12.22 -2.45 4.70
CA TYR A 57 11.73 -1.53 3.66
C TYR A 57 12.75 -0.50 3.17
N ASP A 58 13.73 -0.12 3.99
CA ASP A 58 14.89 0.69 3.59
C ASP A 58 15.90 -0.16 2.81
N LYS A 59 15.54 -0.52 1.57
CA LYS A 59 16.35 -1.38 0.69
C LYS A 59 17.72 -0.82 0.39
N GLN A 60 17.85 0.51 0.46
CA GLN A 60 19.09 1.23 0.18
C GLN A 60 19.92 1.48 1.46
N SER A 61 19.44 1.05 2.63
CA SER A 61 20.09 1.22 3.92
C SER A 61 20.47 2.67 4.23
N THR A 62 19.59 3.60 3.85
CA THR A 62 19.75 5.04 4.01
C THR A 62 19.39 5.53 5.42
N GLY A 63 18.71 4.71 6.21
CA GLY A 63 18.09 5.07 7.48
C GLY A 63 16.71 5.72 7.32
N TYR A 64 16.18 5.80 6.10
CA TYR A 64 14.90 6.42 5.76
C TYR A 64 14.14 5.56 4.74
N ILE A 65 12.81 5.63 4.76
CA ILE A 65 12.00 5.06 3.68
C ILE A 65 11.70 6.18 2.68
N GLN A 66 12.29 6.10 1.49
CA GLN A 66 12.01 7.06 0.43
C GLN A 66 10.71 6.70 -0.29
N TYR A 67 10.17 7.65 -1.06
CA TYR A 67 8.95 7.41 -1.83
C TYR A 67 9.07 6.22 -2.81
N ASP A 68 10.21 6.05 -3.48
CA ASP A 68 10.48 4.90 -4.35
C ASP A 68 10.48 3.57 -3.58
N ASP A 69 11.03 3.56 -2.36
CA ASP A 69 11.00 2.37 -1.50
C ASP A 69 9.54 2.05 -1.13
N PHE A 70 8.76 3.07 -0.75
CA PHE A 70 7.35 2.94 -0.40
C PHE A 70 6.47 2.45 -1.55
N LEU A 71 6.70 2.93 -2.78
CA LEU A 71 6.02 2.46 -3.99
C LEU A 71 6.25 0.96 -4.22
N GLU A 72 7.45 0.48 -4.00
CA GLU A 72 7.80 -0.93 -4.18
C GLU A 72 7.15 -1.83 -3.11
N ILE A 73 6.99 -1.32 -1.89
CA ILE A 73 6.20 -1.97 -0.83
C ILE A 73 4.75 -2.09 -1.26
N SER A 74 4.15 -0.99 -1.71
CA SER A 74 2.74 -0.99 -2.12
C SER A 74 2.47 -1.96 -3.27
N LYS A 75 3.38 -2.07 -4.25
CA LYS A 75 3.30 -3.09 -5.30
C LYS A 75 3.27 -4.52 -4.77
N GLN A 76 4.05 -4.81 -3.72
CA GLN A 76 4.10 -6.14 -3.09
C GLN A 76 2.86 -6.43 -2.24
N ILE A 77 2.34 -5.45 -1.50
CA ILE A 77 1.17 -5.61 -0.61
C ILE A 77 -0.11 -5.79 -1.43
N THR A 78 -0.32 -5.00 -2.50
CA THR A 78 -1.45 -5.19 -3.41
C THR A 78 -1.51 -6.62 -3.98
N HIS A 79 -0.37 -7.30 -4.06
CA HIS A 79 -0.27 -8.66 -4.57
C HIS A 79 -0.52 -9.74 -3.49
N ARG A 80 -0.51 -9.39 -2.20
CA ARG A 80 -0.67 -10.35 -1.09
C ARG A 80 -2.09 -10.44 -0.54
N GLU A 81 -2.91 -9.40 -0.65
CA GLU A 81 -4.31 -9.42 -0.19
C GLU A 81 -5.27 -8.81 -1.21
N THR A 82 -5.54 -9.56 -2.28
CA THR A 82 -6.87 -9.57 -2.91
C THR A 82 -7.13 -10.96 -3.51
N PRO A 83 -7.75 -11.91 -2.78
CA PRO A 83 -8.67 -12.81 -3.48
C PRO A 83 -9.71 -11.89 -4.12
N ARG A 84 -9.63 -11.73 -5.44
CA ARG A 84 -10.63 -11.02 -6.25
C ARG A 84 -12.01 -11.49 -5.80
N ASP A 85 -12.71 -10.65 -5.05
CA ASP A 85 -14.10 -10.88 -4.75
C ASP A 85 -14.85 -10.97 -6.09
N HIS A 86 -15.19 -12.20 -6.46
CA HIS A 86 -15.96 -12.55 -7.65
C HIS A 86 -17.44 -12.22 -7.43
N SER A 87 -17.79 -10.98 -7.09
CA SER A 87 -19.20 -10.58 -6.92
C SER A 87 -19.74 -9.63 -7.98
N LEU A 88 -18.95 -9.28 -9.01
CA LEU A 88 -19.49 -8.66 -10.23
C LEU A 88 -19.82 -9.74 -11.27
N ALA A 89 -20.84 -10.55 -10.98
CA ALA A 89 -21.68 -11.06 -12.04
C ALA A 89 -22.86 -10.08 -12.18
N PRO A 90 -22.99 -9.30 -13.28
CA PRO A 90 -24.31 -8.83 -13.66
C PRO A 90 -25.13 -10.10 -13.92
N SER A 91 -26.04 -10.43 -12.99
CA SER A 91 -26.96 -11.54 -13.18
C SER A 91 -27.63 -11.34 -14.54
N SER A 92 -27.42 -12.34 -15.37
CA SER A 92 -27.64 -12.32 -16.80
C SER A 92 -28.95 -11.65 -17.16
N SER A 93 -28.86 -10.81 -18.18
CA SER A 93 -29.92 -10.57 -19.15
C SER A 93 -30.44 -11.92 -19.68
N SER A 94 -31.32 -12.56 -18.91
CA SER A 94 -32.26 -13.57 -19.36
C SER A 94 -33.50 -12.83 -19.88
N PHE A 95 -33.31 -11.94 -20.86
CA PHE A 95 -34.38 -11.23 -21.56
C PHE A 95 -34.66 -11.83 -22.95
N LEU A 96 -33.99 -12.90 -23.39
CA LEU A 96 -34.24 -13.45 -24.73
C LEU A 96 -34.27 -14.98 -24.75
N SER A 97 -35.46 -15.53 -24.47
CA SER A 97 -36.07 -16.63 -25.23
C SER A 97 -37.54 -16.73 -24.83
N LEU A 98 -38.43 -16.00 -25.50
CA LEU A 98 -39.51 -16.57 -26.32
C LEU A 98 -39.57 -18.12 -26.22
N SER A 99 -40.60 -18.67 -25.57
CA SER A 99 -41.85 -19.20 -26.18
C SER A 99 -41.69 -20.63 -26.71
N PRO A 100 -42.75 -21.47 -26.81
CA PRO A 100 -44.19 -21.16 -26.83
C PRO A 100 -44.91 -21.17 -25.49
#